data_AF-F2IH17-F1
#
_entry.id   AF-F2IH17-F1
#
_cell.length_a   1.000
_cell.length_b   1.000
_cell.length_c   1.000
_cell.angle_alpha   90.00
_cell.angle_beta   90.00
_cell.angle_gamma   90.00
#
_symmetry.space_group_name_H-M   'P 1'
#
loop_
_entity.id
_entity.type
_entity.pdbx_description
1 polymer ?
#
loop_
_entity_poly.entity_id
_entity_poly.type
_entity_poly.pdbx_seq_one_letter_code
_entity_poly.pdbx_strand_id
1 'polypeptide(L)'
;MNKHFSLFILLCLFGFYSCHESVVNTTESTPSEKHTKDTLDRSTVEKIKKYLLSPNDSSITVQFDEITIHLSPLVPFDKVGSFVKTTADTCFVSADVYESILGGQLRIISNSLTDFKIEQAYQTSVSISNEGPHCDLLDWKHFTSNWKVLQLTKNGFYSCLNYTQKEGEIFPQVDVDELKSEVKKHCGEEMYDLVKNSSELRQYPIGIGISSVFIRLKGKMNGKTIIKIIAVDEAMGC
;
A
#
# COMPACT_ATOMS: atom_id res chain seq x y z
N MET A 1 71.99 21.38 -2.31
CA MET A 1 72.78 20.98 -3.49
C MET A 1 71.85 20.88 -4.68
N ASN A 2 72.15 21.68 -5.72
CA ASN A 2 71.71 21.70 -7.13
C ASN A 2 70.22 21.54 -7.47
N LYS A 3 69.47 22.56 -7.92
CA LYS A 3 69.58 23.48 -9.08
C LYS A 3 69.13 22.88 -10.44
N HIS A 4 68.04 23.48 -10.95
CA HIS A 4 67.65 23.76 -12.36
C HIS A 4 67.40 22.54 -13.29
N PHE A 5 66.51 22.56 -14.29
CA PHE A 5 66.49 23.50 -15.42
C PHE A 5 65.22 23.34 -16.31
N SER A 6 64.60 24.48 -16.68
CA SER A 6 63.95 24.90 -17.95
C SER A 6 63.06 23.93 -18.77
N LEU A 7 61.79 24.22 -19.13
CA LEU A 7 61.18 25.29 -19.97
C LEU A 7 61.62 25.32 -21.45
N PHE A 8 60.70 24.95 -22.37
CA PHE A 8 60.56 25.32 -23.80
C PHE A 8 59.13 24.89 -24.26
N ILE A 9 58.12 25.77 -24.42
CA ILE A 9 57.71 26.57 -25.61
C ILE A 9 57.73 25.79 -26.94
N LEU A 10 56.56 25.60 -27.59
CA LEU A 10 56.21 26.24 -28.89
C LEU A 10 54.77 25.89 -29.38
N LEU A 11 54.09 26.92 -29.90
CA LEU A 11 52.81 26.93 -30.62
C LEU A 11 52.78 25.99 -31.84
N CYS A 12 51.58 25.48 -32.17
CA CYS A 12 51.11 25.33 -33.55
C CYS A 12 49.60 25.62 -33.64
N LEU A 13 49.28 26.78 -34.23
CA LEU A 13 47.98 27.11 -34.82
C LEU A 13 47.85 26.36 -36.15
N PHE A 14 46.76 25.62 -36.33
CA PHE A 14 46.23 25.33 -37.67
C PHE A 14 44.72 25.51 -37.65
N GLY A 15 44.27 26.60 -38.27
CA GLY A 15 42.90 26.74 -38.74
C GLY A 15 42.74 25.95 -40.03
N PHE A 16 41.65 25.19 -40.10
CA PHE A 16 41.03 24.82 -41.36
C PHE A 16 39.59 25.30 -41.35
N TYR A 17 39.32 26.25 -42.24
CA TYR A 17 38.00 26.49 -42.79
C TYR A 17 37.59 25.28 -43.63
N SER A 18 36.34 24.84 -43.48
CA SER A 18 35.50 24.43 -44.61
C SER A 18 34.04 24.33 -44.19
N CYS A 19 33.19 25.09 -44.88
CA CYS A 19 31.74 24.92 -44.93
C CYS A 19 31.40 23.72 -45.83
N HIS A 20 30.40 22.91 -45.46
CA HIS A 20 29.49 22.33 -46.45
C HIS A 20 28.11 21.99 -45.83
N GLU A 21 27.10 22.64 -46.41
CA GLU A 21 25.67 22.33 -46.53
C GLU A 21 24.94 21.32 -45.62
N SER A 22 23.98 21.90 -44.89
CA SER A 22 22.56 21.56 -44.77
C SER A 22 22.10 20.09 -44.82
N VAL A 23 21.58 19.63 -43.68
CA VAL A 23 20.40 18.77 -43.63
C VAL A 23 19.31 19.49 -42.84
N VAL A 24 18.22 19.79 -43.56
CA VAL A 24 16.93 20.17 -42.99
C VAL A 24 16.33 18.93 -42.33
N ASN A 25 15.88 19.03 -41.09
CA ASN A 25 14.61 18.44 -40.65
C ASN A 25 14.18 18.99 -39.28
N THR A 26 13.11 19.78 -39.35
CA THR A 26 11.89 19.72 -38.52
C THR A 26 12.05 19.86 -37.01
N THR A 27 11.62 21.04 -36.55
CA THR A 27 11.15 21.35 -35.21
C THR A 27 10.15 20.29 -34.73
N GLU A 28 10.49 19.53 -33.68
CA GLU A 28 9.48 18.89 -32.84
C GLU A 28 9.32 19.65 -31.53
N SER A 29 8.16 20.29 -31.45
CA SER A 29 7.59 20.93 -30.28
C SER A 29 7.47 19.98 -29.10
N THR A 30 7.82 20.48 -27.92
CA THR A 30 7.45 20.01 -26.59
C THR A 30 6.06 19.35 -26.57
N PRO A 31 5.91 18.12 -26.03
CA PRO A 31 4.59 17.56 -25.79
C PRO A 31 3.86 18.40 -24.74
N SER A 32 2.86 19.14 -25.20
CA SER A 32 1.83 19.76 -24.37
C SER A 32 1.20 18.68 -23.48
N GLU A 33 1.36 18.84 -22.18
CA GLU A 33 0.67 18.08 -21.14
C GLU A 33 -0.84 18.21 -21.37
N LYS A 34 -1.47 17.15 -21.87
CA LYS A 34 -2.93 17.07 -21.95
C LYS A 34 -3.45 16.90 -20.53
N HIS A 35 -3.91 18.00 -19.92
CA HIS A 35 -4.83 17.94 -18.81
C HIS A 35 -6.10 17.22 -19.25
N THR A 36 -6.18 15.92 -18.97
CA THR A 36 -7.41 15.16 -19.08
C THR A 36 -8.37 15.71 -18.04
N LYS A 37 -9.54 16.17 -18.47
CA LYS A 37 -10.62 16.57 -17.56
C LYS A 37 -11.09 15.33 -16.79
N ASP A 38 -10.63 15.18 -15.56
CA ASP A 38 -11.02 14.11 -14.63
C ASP A 38 -12.39 14.39 -13.99
N THR A 39 -13.38 14.74 -14.80
CA THR A 39 -14.77 14.85 -14.33
C THR A 39 -15.59 13.79 -15.04
N LEU A 40 -15.96 12.75 -14.28
CA LEU A 40 -16.86 11.70 -14.72
C LEU A 40 -18.18 12.33 -15.21
N ASP A 41 -18.59 11.94 -16.43
CA ASP A 41 -19.85 12.37 -17.01
C ASP A 41 -21.05 11.95 -16.14
N ARG A 42 -22.08 12.80 -16.09
CA ARG A 42 -23.31 12.63 -15.29
C ARG A 42 -24.04 11.32 -15.61
N SER A 43 -23.95 10.83 -16.85
CA SER A 43 -24.53 9.52 -17.21
C SER A 43 -23.78 8.35 -16.57
N THR A 44 -22.48 8.52 -16.32
CA THR A 44 -21.65 7.56 -15.59
C THR A 44 -22.00 7.60 -14.11
N VAL A 45 -22.22 8.79 -13.53
CA VAL A 45 -22.66 8.98 -12.13
C VAL A 45 -24.00 8.30 -11.83
N GLU A 46 -24.97 8.39 -12.74
CA GLU A 46 -26.29 7.75 -12.56
C GLU A 46 -26.25 6.23 -12.77
N LYS A 47 -25.45 5.72 -13.74
CA LYS A 47 -25.19 4.27 -13.84
C LYS A 47 -24.51 3.73 -12.59
N ILE A 48 -23.62 4.52 -11.99
CA ILE A 48 -22.88 4.22 -10.78
C ILE A 48 -23.78 4.11 -9.53
N LYS A 49 -24.77 5.00 -9.36
CA LYS A 49 -25.73 4.93 -8.25
C LYS A 49 -26.51 3.62 -8.25
N LYS A 50 -26.79 3.09 -9.45
CA LYS A 50 -27.46 1.80 -9.62
C LYS A 50 -26.62 0.60 -9.13
N TYR A 51 -25.28 0.69 -9.20
CA TYR A 51 -24.39 -0.36 -8.69
C TYR A 51 -24.12 -0.27 -7.18
N LEU A 52 -24.25 0.93 -6.59
CA LEU A 52 -24.15 1.13 -5.13
C LEU A 52 -25.33 0.55 -4.34
N LEU A 53 -26.41 0.14 -5.02
CA LEU A 53 -27.64 -0.37 -4.42
C LEU A 53 -27.89 -1.85 -4.71
N SER A 54 -26.90 -2.57 -5.26
CA SER A 54 -26.96 -4.03 -5.32
C SER A 54 -26.37 -4.58 -4.03
N PRO A 55 -27.16 -5.18 -3.12
CA PRO A 55 -26.64 -5.87 -1.95
C PRO A 55 -25.96 -7.15 -2.42
N ASN A 56 -24.71 -7.04 -2.85
CA ASN A 56 -23.77 -8.14 -2.67
C ASN A 56 -23.11 -7.89 -1.31
N ASP A 57 -23.31 -8.83 -0.39
CA ASP A 57 -23.12 -8.64 1.06
C ASP A 57 -21.65 -8.40 1.49
N SER A 58 -20.66 -8.60 0.62
CA SER A 58 -19.23 -8.35 0.90
C SER A 58 -18.80 -6.96 0.46
N SER A 59 -19.23 -5.92 1.14
CA SER A 59 -18.64 -4.58 0.96
C SER A 59 -18.73 -3.74 2.24
N ILE A 60 -17.87 -2.73 2.33
CA ILE A 60 -17.91 -1.74 3.40
C ILE A 60 -17.80 -0.32 2.83
N THR A 61 -18.50 0.61 3.45
CA THR A 61 -18.44 2.04 3.20
C THR A 61 -17.81 2.73 4.39
N VAL A 62 -16.71 3.43 4.18
CA VAL A 62 -16.06 4.28 5.17
C VAL A 62 -16.32 5.74 4.81
N GLN A 63 -17.05 6.45 5.66
CA GLN A 63 -17.31 7.88 5.53
C GLN A 63 -16.41 8.67 6.48
N PHE A 64 -15.47 9.42 5.90
CA PHE A 64 -14.82 10.54 6.54
C PHE A 64 -15.68 11.79 6.38
N ASP A 65 -15.36 12.87 7.10
CA ASP A 65 -16.15 14.12 7.02
C ASP A 65 -16.20 14.69 5.59
N GLU A 66 -15.13 14.54 4.83
CA GLU A 66 -14.96 15.19 3.53
C GLU A 66 -15.11 14.24 2.33
N ILE A 67 -14.99 12.93 2.57
CA ILE A 67 -14.96 11.90 1.52
C ILE A 67 -15.62 10.60 1.97
N THR A 68 -16.15 9.85 1.01
CA THR A 68 -16.60 8.48 1.23
C THR A 68 -15.77 7.52 0.40
N ILE A 69 -15.35 6.41 1.01
CA ILE A 69 -14.60 5.34 0.36
C ILE A 69 -15.42 4.05 0.48
N HIS A 70 -15.68 3.41 -0.64
CA HIS A 70 -16.30 2.08 -0.70
C HIS A 70 -15.22 1.04 -1.01
N LEU A 71 -15.24 -0.09 -0.31
CA LEU A 71 -14.31 -1.21 -0.48
C LEU A 71 -15.09 -2.50 -0.71
N SER A 72 -14.63 -3.36 -1.63
CA SER A 72 -15.24 -4.65 -1.93
C SER A 72 -14.26 -5.59 -2.65
N PRO A 73 -14.28 -6.91 -2.38
CA PRO A 73 -15.00 -7.55 -1.27
C PRO A 73 -14.37 -7.18 0.08
N LEU A 74 -15.20 -6.97 1.10
CA LEU A 74 -14.77 -6.86 2.50
C LEU A 74 -16.01 -6.87 3.42
N VAL A 75 -16.16 -7.91 4.24
CA VAL A 75 -17.11 -7.94 5.37
C VAL A 75 -16.35 -7.66 6.67
N PRO A 76 -16.80 -6.71 7.51
CA PRO A 76 -16.19 -6.49 8.82
C PRO A 76 -16.66 -7.53 9.85
N PHE A 77 -15.75 -8.01 10.70
CA PHE A 77 -16.03 -9.03 11.73
C PHE A 77 -17.07 -8.57 12.77
N ASP A 78 -16.93 -7.33 13.26
CA ASP A 78 -17.57 -6.84 14.48
C ASP A 78 -18.73 -5.86 14.21
N LYS A 79 -19.14 -5.66 12.94
CA LYS A 79 -20.15 -4.64 12.58
C LYS A 79 -21.44 -5.22 12.04
N VAL A 80 -22.53 -4.94 12.76
CA VAL A 80 -23.90 -4.96 12.27
C VAL A 80 -24.06 -3.81 11.24
N GLY A 81 -23.51 -4.00 10.05
CA GLY A 81 -23.65 -3.07 8.91
C GLY A 81 -22.34 -2.77 8.18
N SER A 82 -22.44 -2.71 6.85
CA SER A 82 -21.40 -2.36 5.88
C SER A 82 -21.03 -0.87 5.85
N PHE A 83 -21.12 -0.17 6.98
CA PHE A 83 -20.94 1.29 7.04
C PHE A 83 -20.23 1.75 8.32
N VAL A 84 -19.20 2.59 8.15
CA VAL A 84 -18.41 3.18 9.23
C VAL A 84 -18.28 4.67 8.98
N LYS A 85 -18.56 5.49 10.01
CA LYS A 85 -18.32 6.94 9.96
C LYS A 85 -17.27 7.33 10.99
N THR A 86 -16.32 8.17 10.60
CA THR A 86 -15.27 8.68 11.48
C THR A 86 -14.95 10.14 11.18
N THR A 87 -14.58 10.90 12.21
CA THR A 87 -14.01 12.25 12.09
C THR A 87 -12.49 12.25 12.17
N ALA A 88 -11.87 11.10 12.50
CA ALA A 88 -10.43 10.94 12.51
C ALA A 88 -9.88 10.75 11.09
N ASP A 89 -8.60 11.03 10.91
CA ASP A 89 -7.91 10.79 9.63
C ASP A 89 -7.62 9.30 9.37
N THR A 90 -7.77 8.46 10.39
CA THR A 90 -7.60 7.01 10.28
C THR A 90 -8.88 6.28 10.68
N CYS A 91 -9.28 5.30 9.89
CA CYS A 91 -10.36 4.36 10.20
C CYS A 91 -9.76 2.96 10.33
N PHE A 92 -10.18 2.23 11.37
CA PHE A 92 -9.82 0.82 11.58
C PHE A 92 -11.03 -0.07 11.24
N VAL A 93 -10.76 -1.16 10.54
CA VAL A 93 -11.73 -2.16 10.12
C VAL A 93 -11.11 -3.52 10.33
N SER A 94 -11.73 -4.41 11.10
CA SER A 94 -11.29 -5.80 11.21
C SER A 94 -12.08 -6.63 10.20
N ALA A 95 -11.38 -7.32 9.31
CA ALA A 95 -12.00 -8.23 8.34
C ALA A 95 -12.56 -9.46 9.05
N ASP A 96 -13.70 -9.96 8.58
CA ASP A 96 -14.21 -11.27 9.01
C ASP A 96 -13.25 -12.39 8.60
N VAL A 97 -13.35 -13.53 9.26
CA VAL A 97 -12.63 -14.75 8.91
C VAL A 97 -13.01 -15.13 7.47
N TYR A 98 -12.00 -15.39 6.64
CA TYR A 98 -12.11 -15.65 5.19
C TYR A 98 -12.38 -14.44 4.29
N GLU A 99 -12.47 -13.24 4.83
CA GLU A 99 -12.59 -12.00 4.06
C GLU A 99 -11.24 -11.27 4.00
N SER A 100 -10.97 -10.59 2.89
CA SER A 100 -9.75 -9.83 2.70
C SER A 100 -9.94 -8.73 1.66
N ILE A 101 -9.31 -7.58 1.86
CA ILE A 101 -9.30 -6.52 0.83
C ILE A 101 -8.24 -6.76 -0.25
N LEU A 102 -7.35 -7.74 -0.06
CA LEU A 102 -6.29 -8.07 -1.01
C LEU A 102 -6.87 -8.52 -2.36
N GLY A 103 -6.37 -7.91 -3.44
CA GLY A 103 -6.91 -8.14 -4.79
C GLY A 103 -8.32 -7.61 -5.02
N GLY A 104 -8.93 -6.97 -4.02
CA GLY A 104 -10.22 -6.32 -4.11
C GLY A 104 -10.16 -5.00 -4.86
N GLN A 105 -11.19 -4.18 -4.66
CA GLN A 105 -11.37 -2.91 -5.31
C GLN A 105 -11.88 -1.87 -4.33
N LEU A 106 -11.57 -0.62 -4.62
CA LEU A 106 -12.14 0.50 -3.89
C LEU A 106 -12.59 1.61 -4.82
N ARG A 107 -13.46 2.46 -4.30
CA ARG A 107 -14.00 3.61 -5.01
C ARG A 107 -14.17 4.80 -4.09
N ILE A 108 -13.78 5.97 -4.56
CA ILE A 108 -13.91 7.23 -3.83
C ILE A 108 -15.12 7.99 -4.35
N ILE A 109 -15.88 8.57 -3.43
CA ILE A 109 -16.93 9.54 -3.72
C ILE A 109 -16.56 10.85 -3.02
N SER A 110 -16.29 11.87 -3.83
CA SER A 110 -16.05 13.24 -3.40
C SER A 110 -16.37 14.22 -4.54
N ASN A 111 -16.82 15.42 -4.19
CA ASN A 111 -17.15 16.47 -5.15
C ASN A 111 -16.06 17.55 -5.27
N SER A 112 -15.04 17.54 -4.40
CA SER A 112 -14.02 18.60 -4.33
C SER A 112 -12.59 18.09 -4.12
N LEU A 113 -12.40 16.77 -4.15
CA LEU A 113 -11.08 16.15 -4.09
C LEU A 113 -10.35 16.30 -5.44
N THR A 114 -9.15 16.88 -5.41
CA THR A 114 -8.28 17.04 -6.58
C THR A 114 -6.85 16.61 -6.25
N ASP A 115 -6.01 16.47 -7.28
CA ASP A 115 -4.57 16.16 -7.16
C ASP A 115 -4.28 14.98 -6.21
N PHE A 116 -5.10 13.93 -6.28
CA PHE A 116 -5.04 12.84 -5.31
C PHE A 116 -4.35 11.60 -5.85
N LYS A 117 -3.80 10.81 -4.92
CA LYS A 117 -3.29 9.47 -5.15
C LYS A 117 -3.77 8.54 -4.05
N ILE A 118 -3.91 7.27 -4.41
CA ILE A 118 -4.23 6.19 -3.49
C ILE A 118 -3.05 5.24 -3.47
N GLU A 119 -2.63 4.85 -2.27
CA GLU A 119 -1.50 3.97 -2.06
C GLU A 119 -1.89 2.85 -1.11
N GLN A 120 -1.30 1.67 -1.30
CA GLN A 120 -1.46 0.53 -0.42
C GLN A 120 -0.10 0.10 0.15
N ALA A 121 -0.09 -0.23 1.42
CA ALA A 121 1.00 -0.93 2.11
C ALA A 121 0.40 -2.09 2.92
N TYR A 122 1.25 -3.00 3.38
CA TYR A 122 0.84 -4.08 4.26
C TYR A 122 1.82 -4.25 5.41
N GLN A 123 1.34 -4.87 6.47
CA GLN A 123 2.11 -5.29 7.63
C GLN A 123 2.06 -6.81 7.75
N THR A 124 3.17 -7.42 8.15
CA THR A 124 3.19 -8.82 8.56
C THR A 124 3.51 -8.95 10.04
N SER A 125 2.95 -9.99 10.66
CA SER A 125 3.12 -10.31 12.08
C SER A 125 3.35 -11.81 12.24
N VAL A 126 3.82 -12.20 13.42
CA VAL A 126 3.92 -13.62 13.81
C VAL A 126 2.61 -14.08 14.43
N SER A 127 2.20 -15.29 14.08
CA SER A 127 1.09 -16.01 14.71
C SER A 127 1.57 -17.37 15.23
N ILE A 128 0.96 -17.82 16.33
CA ILE A 128 1.10 -19.19 16.85
C ILE A 128 -0.24 -19.87 16.67
N SER A 129 -0.31 -20.92 15.85
CA SER A 129 -1.55 -21.64 15.58
C SER A 129 -1.37 -23.15 15.69
N ASN A 130 -2.33 -23.83 16.31
CA ASN A 130 -2.33 -25.29 16.44
C ASN A 130 -3.74 -25.87 16.36
N GLU A 131 -4.36 -25.84 15.19
CA GLU A 131 -5.70 -26.38 14.90
C GLU A 131 -6.74 -26.04 15.99
N GLY A 132 -7.12 -24.76 16.08
CA GLY A 132 -8.08 -24.24 17.06
C GLY A 132 -7.48 -23.14 17.93
N PRO A 133 -6.62 -23.46 18.91
CA PRO A 133 -5.82 -22.47 19.62
C PRO A 133 -5.01 -21.60 18.66
N HIS A 134 -5.16 -20.28 18.79
CA HIS A 134 -4.49 -19.29 17.97
C HIS A 134 -4.10 -18.06 18.80
N CYS A 135 -2.93 -17.49 18.52
CA CYS A 135 -2.49 -16.22 19.10
C CYS A 135 -1.66 -15.42 18.08
N ASP A 136 -2.06 -14.18 17.82
CA ASP A 136 -1.31 -13.25 17.00
C ASP A 136 -0.50 -12.28 17.85
N LEU A 137 0.76 -12.10 17.50
CA LEU A 137 1.66 -11.13 18.13
C LEU A 137 1.55 -9.77 17.41
N LEU A 138 0.35 -9.16 17.43
CA LEU A 138 0.04 -7.91 16.71
C LEU A 138 0.72 -6.66 17.26
N ASP A 139 1.26 -6.72 18.49
CA ASP A 139 1.99 -5.63 19.15
C ASP A 139 3.50 -5.89 19.26
N TRP A 140 4.02 -6.94 18.64
CA TRP A 140 5.44 -7.30 18.70
C TRP A 140 6.04 -7.49 17.32
N LYS A 141 6.96 -6.57 16.98
CA LYS A 141 7.81 -6.53 15.77
C LYS A 141 7.04 -6.82 14.48
N HIS A 142 7.15 -5.93 13.52
CA HIS A 142 6.48 -6.11 12.24
C HIS A 142 7.43 -5.80 11.10
N PHE A 143 7.19 -6.42 9.95
CA PHE A 143 7.62 -5.84 8.70
C PHE A 143 6.49 -4.98 8.14
N THR A 144 6.80 -3.76 7.74
CA THR A 144 5.89 -2.87 7.02
C THR A 144 6.44 -2.64 5.63
N SER A 145 5.61 -2.88 4.62
CA SER A 145 6.01 -2.68 3.23
C SER A 145 6.12 -1.20 2.88
N ASN A 146 6.86 -0.91 1.80
CA ASN A 146 6.74 0.39 1.15
C ASN A 146 5.32 0.59 0.59
N TRP A 147 4.91 1.86 0.51
CA TRP A 147 3.66 2.26 -0.13
C TRP A 147 3.75 2.09 -1.65
N LYS A 148 2.74 1.45 -2.26
CA LYS A 148 2.62 1.27 -3.70
C LYS A 148 1.35 1.97 -4.21
N VAL A 149 1.45 2.72 -5.30
CA VAL A 149 0.30 3.46 -5.88
C VAL A 149 -0.70 2.49 -6.51
N LEU A 150 -1.98 2.63 -6.19
CA LEU A 150 -3.06 1.85 -6.78
C LEU A 150 -3.46 2.39 -8.14
N GLN A 151 -3.78 1.48 -9.06
CA GLN A 151 -4.11 1.83 -10.44
C GLN A 151 -5.62 2.02 -10.62
N LEU A 152 -6.00 3.08 -11.33
CA LEU A 152 -7.37 3.32 -11.74
C LEU A 152 -7.74 2.37 -12.89
N THR A 153 -8.79 1.60 -12.68
CA THR A 153 -9.39 0.74 -13.70
C THR A 153 -10.27 1.53 -14.66
N LYS A 154 -10.52 0.98 -15.85
CA LYS A 154 -11.40 1.60 -16.87
C LYS A 154 -12.83 1.86 -16.36
N ASN A 155 -13.25 1.17 -15.31
CA ASN A 155 -14.60 1.26 -14.75
C ASN A 155 -14.71 2.27 -13.59
N GLY A 156 -13.65 3.01 -13.29
CA GLY A 156 -13.65 4.03 -12.23
C GLY A 156 -13.41 3.50 -10.82
N PHE A 157 -12.91 2.26 -10.70
CA PHE A 157 -12.46 1.65 -9.44
C PHE A 157 -10.94 1.64 -9.36
N TYR A 158 -10.38 1.61 -8.16
CA TYR A 158 -8.96 1.34 -7.94
C TYR A 158 -8.78 -0.12 -7.54
N SER A 159 -7.84 -0.81 -8.18
CA SER A 159 -7.52 -2.19 -7.84
C SER A 159 -6.58 -2.24 -6.64
N CYS A 160 -7.00 -2.89 -5.57
CA CYS A 160 -6.14 -3.23 -4.45
C CYS A 160 -5.11 -4.27 -4.89
N LEU A 161 -3.93 -4.21 -4.27
CA LEU A 161 -2.86 -5.14 -4.59
C LEU A 161 -3.11 -6.49 -3.92
N ASN A 162 -2.64 -7.54 -4.57
CA ASN A 162 -2.44 -8.84 -3.96
C ASN A 162 -0.92 -9.07 -3.78
N TYR A 163 -0.56 -9.96 -2.87
CA TYR A 163 0.83 -10.27 -2.54
C TYR A 163 1.07 -11.77 -2.64
N THR A 164 2.29 -12.14 -3.03
CA THR A 164 2.70 -13.54 -3.03
C THR A 164 2.87 -14.05 -1.59
N GLN A 165 2.79 -15.36 -1.39
CA GLN A 165 3.09 -15.98 -0.09
C GLN A 165 4.45 -15.53 0.46
N LYS A 166 5.48 -15.50 -0.40
CA LYS A 166 6.83 -15.03 -0.01
C LYS A 166 6.83 -13.58 0.47
N GLU A 167 6.02 -12.70 -0.13
CA GLU A 167 5.86 -11.31 0.32
C GLU A 167 5.12 -11.23 1.65
N GLY A 168 4.11 -12.07 1.86
CA GLY A 168 3.35 -12.18 3.11
C GLY A 168 4.10 -12.82 4.28
N GLU A 169 5.21 -13.51 4.00
CA GLU A 169 6.10 -14.13 5.00
C GLU A 169 7.37 -13.32 5.28
N ILE A 170 7.53 -12.14 4.67
CA ILE A 170 8.64 -11.23 4.99
C ILE A 170 8.50 -10.80 6.44
N PHE A 171 9.58 -10.90 7.20
CA PHE A 171 9.60 -10.49 8.60
C PHE A 171 11.04 -10.14 9.00
N PRO A 172 11.27 -9.20 9.94
CA PRO A 172 12.61 -8.94 10.45
C PRO A 172 13.25 -10.22 10.99
N GLN A 173 14.57 -10.32 10.85
CA GLN A 173 15.33 -11.37 11.50
C GLN A 173 15.30 -11.14 13.01
N VAL A 174 14.90 -12.16 13.77
CA VAL A 174 14.82 -12.12 15.24
C VAL A 174 15.37 -13.43 15.82
N ASP A 175 15.76 -13.38 17.09
CA ASP A 175 16.15 -14.56 17.83
C ASP A 175 14.90 -15.39 18.18
N VAL A 176 14.98 -16.71 18.03
CA VAL A 176 13.87 -17.61 18.34
C VAL A 176 13.59 -17.66 19.85
N ASP A 177 14.60 -17.48 20.69
CA ASP A 177 14.40 -17.42 22.15
C ASP A 177 13.76 -16.09 22.58
N GLU A 178 14.01 -15.01 21.83
CA GLU A 178 13.26 -13.75 21.98
C GLU A 178 11.79 -13.95 21.61
N LEU A 179 11.50 -14.61 20.48
CA LEU A 179 10.12 -14.96 20.10
C LEU A 179 9.43 -15.76 21.21
N LYS A 180 10.06 -16.85 21.69
CA LYS A 180 9.49 -17.69 22.76
C LYS A 180 9.16 -16.88 24.01
N SER A 181 10.04 -15.95 24.38
CA SER A 181 9.82 -15.06 25.52
C SER A 181 8.61 -14.16 25.31
N GLU A 182 8.43 -13.61 24.11
CA GLU A 182 7.24 -12.82 23.80
C GLU A 182 5.98 -13.69 23.74
N VAL A 183 6.02 -14.89 23.14
CA VAL A 183 4.88 -15.83 23.14
C VAL A 183 4.45 -16.13 24.58
N LYS A 184 5.39 -16.44 25.48
CA LYS A 184 5.05 -16.69 26.90
C LYS A 184 4.39 -15.50 27.57
N LYS A 185 4.89 -14.29 27.29
CA LYS A 185 4.39 -13.05 27.86
C LYS A 185 3.02 -12.65 27.32
N HIS A 186 2.79 -12.80 26.03
CA HIS A 186 1.64 -12.28 25.32
C HIS A 186 0.52 -13.31 25.16
N CYS A 187 0.91 -14.54 24.81
CA CYS A 187 -0.01 -15.65 24.51
C CYS A 187 -0.16 -16.65 25.68
N GLY A 188 0.65 -16.50 26.73
CA GLY A 188 0.60 -17.35 27.91
C GLY A 188 1.39 -18.66 27.81
N GLU A 189 1.33 -19.44 28.87
CA GLU A 189 2.15 -20.65 29.06
C GLU A 189 1.75 -21.78 28.09
N GLU A 190 0.45 -21.92 27.77
CA GLU A 190 -0.05 -22.94 26.84
C GLU A 190 0.52 -22.76 25.43
N MET A 191 0.52 -21.53 24.92
CA MET A 191 1.09 -21.21 23.60
C MET A 191 2.61 -21.29 23.60
N TYR A 192 3.26 -20.93 24.70
CA TYR A 192 4.71 -21.11 24.86
C TYR A 192 5.10 -22.59 24.79
N ASP A 193 4.32 -23.48 25.41
CA ASP A 193 4.59 -24.92 25.40
C ASP A 193 4.57 -25.52 24.00
N LEU A 194 3.82 -24.93 23.07
CA LEU A 194 3.79 -25.32 21.66
C LEU A 194 5.08 -24.96 20.91
N VAL A 195 5.74 -23.86 21.29
CA VAL A 195 6.91 -23.32 20.57
C VAL A 195 8.24 -23.50 21.29
N LYS A 196 8.25 -23.99 22.54
CA LYS A 196 9.47 -24.09 23.38
C LYS A 196 10.61 -24.88 22.73
N ASN A 197 10.28 -25.85 21.89
CA ASN A 197 11.24 -26.70 21.17
C ASN A 197 11.51 -26.24 19.73
N SER A 198 10.87 -25.16 19.26
CA SER A 198 11.13 -24.62 17.93
C SER A 198 12.54 -24.03 17.86
N SER A 199 13.23 -24.30 16.75
CA SER A 199 14.57 -23.77 16.48
C SER A 199 14.56 -22.67 15.41
N GLU A 200 13.43 -22.46 14.74
CA GLU A 200 13.29 -21.52 13.62
C GLU A 200 11.95 -20.77 13.66
N LEU A 201 11.91 -19.58 13.05
CA LEU A 201 10.72 -18.71 13.01
C LEU A 201 9.63 -19.17 12.04
N ARG A 202 9.95 -20.05 11.10
CA ARG A 202 9.00 -20.56 10.08
C ARG A 202 8.80 -22.06 10.25
N GLN A 203 8.76 -22.49 11.50
CA GLN A 203 8.52 -23.86 11.90
C GLN A 203 7.18 -23.92 12.61
N TYR A 204 6.29 -24.82 12.15
CA TYR A 204 5.04 -25.11 12.84
C TYR A 204 5.29 -25.32 14.35
N PRO A 205 4.55 -24.66 15.26
CA PRO A 205 3.29 -23.95 15.03
C PRO A 205 3.42 -22.43 14.77
N ILE A 206 4.62 -21.95 14.43
CA ILE A 206 4.89 -20.54 14.18
C ILE A 206 4.59 -20.21 12.70
N GLY A 207 3.70 -19.27 12.48
CA GLY A 207 3.38 -18.69 11.18
C GLY A 207 3.79 -17.22 11.09
N ILE A 208 4.02 -16.75 9.86
CA ILE A 208 4.12 -15.33 9.53
C ILE A 208 3.10 -15.06 8.43
N GLY A 209 2.28 -14.04 8.61
CA GLY A 209 1.26 -13.66 7.63
C GLY A 209 1.05 -12.17 7.60
N ILE A 210 0.31 -11.71 6.57
CA ILE A 210 -0.16 -10.33 6.50
C ILE A 210 -1.19 -10.15 7.62
N SER A 211 -0.90 -9.24 8.54
CA SER A 211 -1.77 -8.92 9.68
C SER A 211 -2.65 -7.70 9.42
N SER A 212 -2.16 -6.78 8.58
CA SER A 212 -2.91 -5.57 8.25
C SER A 212 -2.61 -5.10 6.84
N VAL A 213 -3.61 -4.54 6.18
CA VAL A 213 -3.50 -3.81 4.91
C VAL A 213 -3.87 -2.36 5.15
N PHE A 214 -3.00 -1.45 4.72
CA PHE A 214 -3.22 -0.01 4.83
C PHE A 214 -3.53 0.57 3.47
N ILE A 215 -4.62 1.32 3.38
CA ILE A 215 -4.98 2.12 2.22
C ILE A 215 -4.87 3.58 2.61
N ARG A 216 -4.01 4.34 1.91
CA ARG A 216 -3.82 5.77 2.13
C ARG A 216 -4.32 6.56 0.93
N LEU A 217 -5.23 7.48 1.18
CA LEU A 217 -5.57 8.56 0.27
C LEU A 217 -4.80 9.81 0.67
N LYS A 218 -4.11 10.44 -0.29
CA LYS A 218 -3.55 11.78 -0.15
C LYS A 218 -4.02 12.64 -1.30
N GLY A 219 -4.57 13.82 -1.04
CA GLY A 219 -5.06 14.73 -2.07
C GLY A 219 -5.25 16.15 -1.55
N LYS A 220 -5.96 16.98 -2.32
CA LYS A 220 -6.33 18.35 -1.92
C LYS A 220 -7.84 18.52 -1.89
N MET A 221 -8.33 19.25 -0.90
CA MET A 221 -9.71 19.73 -0.81
C MET A 221 -9.71 21.19 -0.42
N ASN A 222 -10.38 22.04 -1.21
CA ASN A 222 -10.40 23.49 -1.00
C ASN A 222 -8.98 24.09 -0.85
N GLY A 223 -8.02 23.60 -1.63
CA GLY A 223 -6.62 24.01 -1.60
C GLY A 223 -5.79 23.45 -0.44
N LYS A 224 -6.39 22.76 0.53
CA LYS A 224 -5.70 22.14 1.67
C LYS A 224 -5.40 20.68 1.40
N THR A 225 -4.20 20.22 1.79
CA THR A 225 -3.86 18.79 1.71
C THR A 225 -4.66 18.02 2.76
N ILE A 226 -5.24 16.91 2.34
CA ILE A 226 -5.86 15.92 3.22
C ILE A 226 -5.12 14.58 3.09
N ILE A 227 -5.07 13.83 4.18
CA ILE A 227 -4.56 12.46 4.22
C ILE A 227 -5.57 11.63 5.01
N LYS A 228 -6.08 10.56 4.42
CA LYS A 228 -6.99 9.63 5.08
C LYS A 228 -6.45 8.21 4.95
N ILE A 229 -6.55 7.42 6.01
CA ILE A 229 -6.03 6.05 6.07
C ILE A 229 -7.16 5.11 6.49
N ILE A 230 -7.29 4.00 5.78
CA ILE A 230 -8.08 2.85 6.23
C ILE A 230 -7.07 1.75 6.55
N ALA A 231 -7.03 1.34 7.81
CA ALA A 231 -6.30 0.16 8.26
C ALA A 231 -7.29 -1.00 8.34
N VAL A 232 -7.06 -2.03 7.53
CA VAL A 232 -7.82 -3.27 7.54
C VAL A 232 -6.98 -4.31 8.26
N ASP A 233 -7.44 -4.78 9.42
CA ASP A 233 -6.82 -5.91 10.11
C ASP A 233 -7.32 -7.21 9.45
N GLU A 234 -6.37 -8.02 9.02
CA GLU A 234 -6.62 -9.29 8.33
C GLU A 234 -6.60 -10.42 9.36
N ALA A 235 -7.54 -11.36 9.24
CA ALA A 235 -7.50 -12.56 10.05
C ALA A 235 -6.23 -13.37 9.72
N MET A 236 -5.46 -13.71 10.74
CA MET A 236 -4.25 -14.53 10.64
C MET A 236 -4.53 -15.93 11.17
N GLY A 237 -3.78 -16.91 10.67
CA GLY A 237 -3.95 -18.33 11.02
C GLY A 237 -4.75 -19.10 9.98
N CYS A 238 -4.38 -20.37 9.80
CA CYS A 238 -5.05 -21.35 8.94
C CYS A 238 -5.57 -22.50 9.81
#